data_AF-A0A950FEY5-F1
#
_entry.id   AF-A0A950FEY5-F1
#
_cell.length_a   1.000
_cell.length_b   1.000
_cell.length_c   1.000
_cell.angle_alpha   90.00
_cell.angle_beta   90.00
_cell.angle_gamma   90.00
#
_symmetry.space_group_name_H-M   'P 1'
#
loop_
_entity.id
_entity.type
_entity.pdbx_description
1 polymer ?
#
loop_
_entity_poly.entity_id
_entity_poly.type
_entity_poly.pdbx_seq_one_letter_code
_entity_poly.pdbx_strand_id
1 'polypeptide(L)'
;MKIFAFEEITYPGLPRNLGPEMRITNRYCDPQLVVQHYREHLEELARAEDYGFDGIFVNEHHFTASNNNPDCNLTAAILIDRTKNCHIGVIGNIIALRHPLAVAEEFAMLDCLSGGRFIPGMVRGLPAEWVSYNMDPFTARKRFAEAYHIIHQALTQELVDYEGDFWNIAHASIWPRPVQNPFPPFWMPAGSLESIRFAAENRLVACQTLQPTIVLKQCFDEYRRIAAEEFGWNPGFNNFAGLRFMHLGEDHRKAVEEGVEMFSYLMLSIGRPVLNPAPLPGFNTDQSYKHRRANADDVFSSTAARHNLKSSEADQATKFKDAGLMLSGNPETVAEWLVEDAKAAGYGNLIVTFRVGNGTHKQALKSQELFAKYVMPILRNVNVEETGKVNEGFAAIPLEVRSASSNGLPFYQDSNYTLSPDVVEMVGVARNAENGRVTLAWEMQVARIAEDGNPTQIIVPGPAPEHKGCAIQLRLVTKDGAEIADDATVVLEASGPDNADKQMMFEGHYKQFAEAPDHTVAAQMRGVARNDYSIRLSISIPSTAAEPDLEHEESTFQIKCFKHLLTLSA
;
A
#
# COMPACT_ATOMS: atom_id res chain seq x y z
N MET A 1 -5.04 -12.05 -12.48
CA MET A 1 -5.66 -11.05 -11.58
C MET A 1 -7.07 -10.71 -12.05
N LYS A 2 -8.02 -10.46 -11.14
CA LYS A 2 -9.36 -9.93 -11.47
C LYS A 2 -9.37 -8.40 -11.36
N ILE A 3 -10.08 -7.72 -12.24
CA ILE A 3 -10.08 -6.26 -12.34
C ILE A 3 -11.52 -5.73 -12.33
N PHE A 4 -11.79 -4.84 -11.39
CA PHE A 4 -13.12 -4.29 -11.13
C PHE A 4 -13.11 -2.78 -11.33
N ALA A 5 -14.09 -2.26 -12.08
CA ALA A 5 -14.31 -0.83 -12.17
C ALA A 5 -15.07 -0.34 -10.94
N PHE A 6 -14.76 0.85 -10.45
CA PHE A 6 -15.38 1.48 -9.29
C PHE A 6 -15.50 2.97 -9.53
N GLU A 7 -16.53 3.60 -8.99
CA GLU A 7 -16.67 5.05 -9.03
C GLU A 7 -17.10 5.63 -7.70
N GLU A 8 -16.40 6.71 -7.32
CA GLU A 8 -16.89 7.66 -6.34
C GLU A 8 -17.81 8.62 -7.10
N ILE A 9 -19.11 8.66 -6.79
CA ILE A 9 -20.07 9.56 -7.46
C ILE A 9 -19.91 10.99 -6.90
N THR A 10 -18.70 11.55 -6.99
CA THR A 10 -18.32 12.84 -6.39
C THR A 10 -19.02 14.00 -7.04
N TYR A 11 -19.73 14.83 -6.27
CA TYR A 11 -20.44 15.97 -6.82
C TYR A 11 -19.47 17.00 -7.45
N PRO A 12 -19.60 17.32 -8.75
CA PRO A 12 -18.61 18.14 -9.45
C PRO A 12 -18.86 19.64 -9.30
N GLY A 13 -19.99 20.04 -8.70
CA GLY A 13 -20.43 21.43 -8.60
C GLY A 13 -19.95 22.20 -7.36
N LEU A 14 -19.02 21.66 -6.58
CA LEU A 14 -18.49 22.39 -5.42
C LEU A 14 -17.64 23.60 -5.87
N PRO A 15 -17.79 24.77 -5.21
CA PRO A 15 -16.91 25.90 -5.47
C PRO A 15 -15.49 25.60 -4.98
N ARG A 16 -14.47 26.09 -5.72
CA ARG A 16 -13.06 25.93 -5.34
C ARG A 16 -12.76 26.49 -3.94
N ASN A 17 -13.43 27.59 -3.57
CA ASN A 17 -13.30 28.23 -2.27
C ASN A 17 -14.52 27.93 -1.40
N LEU A 18 -14.47 26.80 -0.68
CA LEU A 18 -15.42 26.51 0.38
C LEU A 18 -15.10 27.37 1.61
N GLY A 19 -16.13 28.03 2.16
CA GLY A 19 -16.03 28.86 3.38
C GLY A 19 -15.57 28.07 4.62
N PRO A 20 -15.54 28.69 5.81
CA PRO A 20 -15.04 28.08 7.05
C PRO A 20 -15.96 26.98 7.63
N GLU A 21 -16.94 26.52 6.86
CA GLU A 21 -17.98 25.61 7.30
C GLU A 21 -17.40 24.22 7.56
N MET A 22 -17.75 23.66 8.72
CA MET A 22 -17.34 22.30 9.11
C MET A 22 -18.03 21.21 8.29
N ARG A 23 -19.19 21.49 7.69
CA ARG A 23 -19.94 20.56 6.85
C ARG A 23 -20.35 21.24 5.56
N ILE A 24 -20.15 20.54 4.44
CA ILE A 24 -20.70 20.93 3.14
C ILE A 24 -22.21 20.71 3.21
N THR A 25 -22.99 21.76 2.98
CA THR A 25 -24.45 21.64 2.95
C THR A 25 -24.97 21.51 1.52
N ASN A 26 -26.19 20.99 1.37
CA ASN A 26 -26.85 20.83 0.08
C ASN A 26 -27.16 22.14 -0.65
N ARG A 27 -26.82 23.32 -0.09
CA ARG A 27 -26.93 24.62 -0.78
C ARG A 27 -26.13 24.68 -2.08
N TYR A 28 -25.06 23.88 -2.17
CA TYR A 28 -24.19 23.79 -3.34
C TYR A 28 -24.68 22.77 -4.36
N CYS A 29 -25.69 21.96 -4.01
CA CYS A 29 -26.22 20.90 -4.85
C CYS A 29 -27.21 21.47 -5.86
N ASP A 30 -26.86 21.38 -7.14
CA ASP A 30 -27.73 21.64 -8.28
C ASP A 30 -28.38 20.32 -8.72
N PRO A 31 -29.71 20.15 -8.53
CA PRO A 31 -30.39 18.92 -8.89
C PRO A 31 -30.29 18.56 -10.39
N GLN A 32 -30.21 19.55 -11.29
CA GLN A 32 -30.10 19.27 -12.73
C GLN A 32 -28.71 18.73 -13.08
N LEU A 33 -27.67 19.28 -12.46
CA LEU A 33 -26.33 18.74 -12.57
C LEU A 33 -26.26 17.30 -12.03
N VAL A 34 -26.92 17.02 -10.90
CA VAL A 34 -26.98 15.65 -10.34
C VAL A 34 -27.68 14.67 -11.29
N VAL A 35 -28.76 15.09 -11.98
CA VAL A 35 -29.43 14.24 -12.99
C VAL A 35 -28.48 13.87 -14.12
N GLN A 36 -27.73 14.83 -14.66
CA GLN A 36 -26.73 14.55 -15.68
C GLN A 36 -25.65 13.62 -15.13
N HIS A 37 -25.15 13.92 -13.93
CA HIS A 37 -24.08 13.18 -13.27
C HIS A 37 -24.43 11.70 -13.10
N TYR A 38 -25.62 11.37 -12.58
CA TYR A 38 -26.03 9.98 -12.44
C TYR A 38 -26.09 9.23 -13.78
N ARG A 39 -26.53 9.90 -14.86
CA ARG A 39 -26.58 9.27 -16.19
C ARG A 39 -25.17 8.94 -16.69
N GLU A 40 -24.24 9.88 -16.54
CA GLU A 40 -22.84 9.70 -16.93
C GLU A 40 -22.19 8.56 -16.16
N HIS A 41 -22.27 8.56 -14.82
CA HIS A 41 -21.71 7.50 -13.97
C HIS A 41 -22.28 6.11 -14.29
N LEU A 42 -23.61 6.00 -14.43
CA LEU A 42 -24.23 4.72 -14.77
C LEU A 42 -23.84 4.25 -16.18
N GLU A 43 -23.54 5.15 -17.11
CA GLU A 43 -23.00 4.78 -18.42
C GLU A 43 -21.54 4.35 -18.33
N GLU A 44 -20.70 5.09 -17.62
CA GLU A 44 -19.27 4.79 -17.41
C GLU A 44 -19.08 3.43 -16.74
N LEU A 45 -19.85 3.16 -15.68
CA LEU A 45 -19.85 1.88 -14.98
C LEU A 45 -20.32 0.75 -15.90
N ALA A 46 -21.46 0.91 -16.58
CA ALA A 46 -21.97 -0.13 -17.49
C ALA A 46 -21.01 -0.41 -18.66
N ARG A 47 -20.32 0.62 -19.17
CA ARG A 47 -19.34 0.49 -20.25
C ARG A 47 -18.14 -0.37 -19.87
N ALA A 48 -17.81 -0.47 -18.58
CA ALA A 48 -16.75 -1.36 -18.12
C ALA A 48 -17.00 -2.83 -18.52
N GLU A 49 -18.25 -3.28 -18.65
CA GLU A 49 -18.54 -4.64 -19.17
C GLU A 49 -18.07 -4.80 -20.62
N ASP A 50 -18.32 -3.82 -21.48
CA ASP A 50 -17.91 -3.85 -22.89
C ASP A 50 -16.37 -3.89 -23.05
N TYR A 51 -15.66 -3.28 -22.10
CA TYR A 51 -14.21 -3.32 -21.99
C TYR A 51 -13.66 -4.60 -21.34
N GLY A 52 -14.54 -5.47 -20.87
CA GLY A 52 -14.20 -6.78 -20.32
C GLY A 52 -13.74 -6.77 -18.87
N PHE A 53 -14.12 -5.77 -18.06
CA PHE A 53 -13.89 -5.81 -16.62
C PHE A 53 -14.62 -7.00 -15.96
N ASP A 54 -14.03 -7.58 -14.91
CA ASP A 54 -14.61 -8.75 -14.21
C ASP A 54 -15.85 -8.36 -13.38
N GLY A 55 -15.98 -7.08 -13.04
CA GLY A 55 -17.15 -6.53 -12.39
C GLY A 55 -17.08 -5.02 -12.18
N ILE A 56 -18.15 -4.50 -11.60
CA ILE A 56 -18.43 -3.08 -11.41
C ILE A 56 -18.83 -2.90 -9.95
N PHE A 57 -18.25 -1.91 -9.29
CA PHE A 57 -18.43 -1.67 -7.87
C PHE A 57 -18.95 -0.25 -7.63
N VAL A 58 -19.86 -0.12 -6.68
CA VAL A 58 -20.35 1.17 -6.18
C VAL A 58 -20.26 1.21 -4.65
N ASN A 59 -20.12 2.39 -4.06
CA ASN A 59 -20.10 2.57 -2.60
C ASN A 59 -21.29 3.36 -2.11
N GLU A 60 -21.44 3.45 -0.80
CA GLU A 60 -22.48 4.22 -0.13
C GLU A 60 -21.87 5.29 0.76
N HIS A 61 -22.41 6.50 0.69
CA HIS A 61 -22.05 7.58 1.58
C HIS A 61 -23.24 8.50 1.83
N HIS A 62 -23.32 8.99 3.07
CA HIS A 62 -24.44 9.86 3.49
C HIS A 62 -23.97 11.27 3.81
N PHE A 63 -24.83 12.25 3.50
CA PHE A 63 -24.68 13.65 3.92
C PHE A 63 -23.38 14.33 3.50
N THR A 64 -22.78 13.89 2.39
CA THR A 64 -21.51 14.43 1.87
C THR A 64 -21.62 14.71 0.37
N ALA A 65 -20.82 15.66 -0.11
CA ALA A 65 -20.66 15.93 -1.53
C ALA A 65 -19.52 15.11 -2.17
N SER A 66 -18.72 14.41 -1.35
CA SER A 66 -17.68 13.51 -1.86
C SER A 66 -18.23 12.32 -2.63
N ASN A 67 -19.50 11.97 -2.38
CA ASN A 67 -20.19 10.88 -3.03
C ASN A 67 -21.71 11.06 -2.91
N ASN A 68 -22.38 11.13 -4.05
CA ASN A 68 -23.83 11.28 -4.18
C ASN A 68 -24.54 9.92 -4.33
N ASN A 69 -24.09 8.86 -3.67
CA ASN A 69 -24.75 7.54 -3.69
C ASN A 69 -25.19 7.16 -2.27
N PRO A 70 -26.36 7.61 -1.81
CA PRO A 70 -26.83 7.35 -0.45
C PRO A 70 -27.38 5.93 -0.26
N ASP A 71 -27.67 5.20 -1.34
CA ASP A 71 -28.10 3.81 -1.30
C ASP A 71 -27.42 3.05 -2.45
N CYS A 72 -26.43 2.23 -2.10
CA CYS A 72 -25.67 1.49 -3.09
C CYS A 72 -26.45 0.32 -3.70
N ASN A 73 -27.46 -0.22 -3.01
CA ASN A 73 -28.26 -1.35 -3.47
C ASN A 73 -29.20 -0.94 -4.61
N LEU A 74 -29.77 0.27 -4.55
CA LEU A 74 -30.56 0.83 -5.67
C LEU A 74 -29.72 1.03 -6.92
N THR A 75 -28.52 1.59 -6.78
CA THR A 75 -27.60 1.79 -7.89
C THR A 75 -27.13 0.45 -8.46
N ALA A 76 -26.84 -0.53 -7.60
CA ALA A 76 -26.51 -1.90 -8.02
C ALA A 76 -27.66 -2.54 -8.82
N ALA A 77 -28.91 -2.39 -8.39
CA ALA A 77 -30.08 -2.92 -9.11
C ALA A 77 -30.19 -2.36 -10.55
N ILE A 78 -29.91 -1.06 -10.73
CA ILE A 78 -29.90 -0.44 -12.06
C ILE A 78 -28.75 -1.00 -12.93
N LEU A 79 -27.57 -1.20 -12.34
CA LEU A 79 -26.42 -1.75 -13.05
C LEU A 79 -26.61 -3.23 -13.42
N ILE A 80 -27.32 -4.01 -12.59
CA ILE A 80 -27.70 -5.39 -12.89
C ILE A 80 -28.51 -5.47 -14.19
N ASP A 81 -29.47 -4.56 -14.39
CA ASP A 81 -30.31 -4.51 -15.60
C ASP A 81 -29.52 -4.05 -16.84
N ARG A 82 -28.52 -3.17 -16.64
CA ARG A 82 -27.68 -2.62 -17.72
C ARG A 82 -26.55 -3.54 -18.16
N THR A 83 -26.27 -4.62 -17.43
CA THR A 83 -25.14 -5.52 -17.67
C THR A 83 -25.59 -6.97 -17.74
N LYS A 84 -24.79 -7.84 -18.37
CA LYS A 84 -25.20 -9.22 -18.65
C LYS A 84 -24.39 -10.27 -17.91
N ASN A 85 -23.09 -10.05 -17.77
CA ASN A 85 -22.10 -11.06 -17.39
C ASN A 85 -21.19 -10.62 -16.24
N CYS A 86 -20.83 -9.34 -16.15
CA CYS A 86 -19.87 -8.88 -15.14
C CYS A 86 -20.46 -8.94 -13.72
N HIS A 87 -19.61 -9.05 -12.69
CA HIS A 87 -20.07 -9.02 -11.31
C HIS A 87 -20.53 -7.62 -10.91
N ILE A 88 -21.55 -7.52 -10.07
CA ILE A 88 -22.01 -6.24 -9.51
C ILE A 88 -21.71 -6.24 -8.03
N GLY A 89 -20.72 -5.46 -7.62
CA GLY A 89 -20.29 -5.33 -6.25
C GLY A 89 -20.76 -4.04 -5.61
N VAL A 90 -20.89 -4.10 -4.29
CA VAL A 90 -21.02 -2.90 -3.46
C VAL A 90 -19.84 -2.88 -2.49
N ILE A 91 -19.07 -1.79 -2.42
CA ILE A 91 -18.13 -1.52 -1.33
C ILE A 91 -18.53 -0.21 -0.67
N GLY A 92 -19.80 -0.19 -0.26
CA GLY A 92 -20.11 -0.29 1.15
C GLY A 92 -21.61 -0.29 1.43
N ASN A 93 -22.13 -1.28 2.15
CA ASN A 93 -23.41 -1.18 2.87
C ASN A 93 -23.12 -0.87 4.34
N ILE A 94 -23.66 0.20 4.91
CA ILE A 94 -23.44 0.55 6.32
C ILE A 94 -24.38 -0.27 7.23
N ILE A 95 -24.13 -1.57 7.32
CA ILE A 95 -25.05 -2.54 7.94
C ILE A 95 -25.34 -2.26 9.42
N ALA A 96 -24.41 -1.61 10.13
CA ALA A 96 -24.55 -1.26 11.54
C ALA A 96 -25.62 -0.19 11.82
N LEU A 97 -26.04 0.54 10.77
CA LEU A 97 -27.06 1.60 10.82
C LEU A 97 -28.41 1.14 10.25
N ARG A 98 -28.53 -0.11 9.80
CA ARG A 98 -29.72 -0.67 9.15
C ARG A 98 -30.23 -1.90 9.90
N HIS A 99 -31.46 -2.33 9.60
CA HIS A 99 -31.97 -3.58 10.15
C HIS A 99 -31.36 -4.77 9.39
N PRO A 100 -30.69 -5.73 10.07
CA PRO A 100 -29.90 -6.76 9.39
C PRO A 100 -30.75 -7.70 8.52
N LEU A 101 -31.99 -8.04 8.93
CA LEU A 101 -32.87 -8.85 8.07
C LEU A 101 -33.25 -8.15 6.76
N ALA A 102 -33.48 -6.84 6.77
CA ALA A 102 -33.81 -6.11 5.56
C ALA A 102 -32.62 -6.09 4.60
N VAL A 103 -31.41 -5.90 5.14
CA VAL A 103 -30.17 -6.01 4.34
C VAL A 103 -30.00 -7.41 3.77
N ALA A 104 -30.31 -8.47 4.52
CA ALA A 104 -30.22 -9.84 4.04
C ALA A 104 -31.21 -10.13 2.89
N GLU A 105 -32.45 -9.66 3.00
CA GLU A 105 -33.45 -9.76 1.92
C GLU A 105 -33.00 -8.99 0.67
N GLU A 106 -32.47 -7.77 0.83
CA GLU A 106 -31.94 -6.98 -0.28
C GLU A 106 -30.77 -7.67 -0.96
N PHE A 107 -29.83 -8.26 -0.20
CA PHE A 107 -28.72 -9.03 -0.76
C PHE A 107 -29.20 -10.25 -1.54
N ALA A 108 -30.14 -11.01 -0.99
CA ALA A 108 -30.73 -12.15 -1.68
C ALA A 108 -31.49 -11.74 -2.94
N MET A 109 -32.23 -10.62 -2.89
CA MET A 109 -32.93 -10.06 -4.04
C MET A 109 -31.97 -9.63 -5.14
N LEU A 110 -30.91 -8.87 -4.82
CA LEU A 110 -29.89 -8.46 -5.80
C LEU A 110 -29.15 -9.66 -6.40
N ASP A 111 -28.88 -10.67 -5.58
CA ASP A 111 -28.29 -11.92 -6.06
C ASP A 111 -29.21 -12.64 -7.05
N CYS A 112 -30.51 -12.75 -6.74
CA CYS A 112 -31.51 -13.32 -7.65
C CYS A 112 -31.65 -12.51 -8.94
N LEU A 113 -31.77 -11.19 -8.85
CA LEU A 113 -31.91 -10.30 -10.01
C LEU A 113 -30.69 -10.38 -10.92
N SER A 114 -29.50 -10.51 -10.34
CA SER A 114 -28.26 -10.62 -11.09
C SER A 114 -28.00 -12.01 -11.66
N GLY A 115 -28.75 -13.02 -11.24
CA GLY A 115 -28.49 -14.42 -11.60
C GLY A 115 -27.23 -14.97 -10.95
N GLY A 116 -26.89 -14.51 -9.74
CA GLY A 116 -25.73 -14.98 -8.99
C GLY A 116 -24.43 -14.19 -9.22
N ARG A 117 -24.52 -12.94 -9.68
CA ARG A 117 -23.36 -12.07 -9.97
C ARG A 117 -23.10 -11.01 -8.89
N PHE A 118 -23.91 -10.98 -7.84
CA PHE A 118 -23.83 -9.94 -6.82
C PHE A 118 -22.70 -10.19 -5.82
N ILE A 119 -21.96 -9.14 -5.45
CA ILE A 119 -20.89 -9.17 -4.44
C ILE A 119 -21.26 -8.20 -3.31
N PRO A 120 -21.74 -8.67 -2.16
CA PRO A 120 -22.12 -7.81 -1.04
C PRO A 120 -20.89 -7.36 -0.25
N GLY A 121 -20.58 -6.08 -0.30
CA GLY A 121 -19.60 -5.48 0.61
C GLY A 121 -20.26 -4.73 1.76
N MET A 122 -19.70 -4.92 2.94
CA MET A 122 -20.22 -4.39 4.19
C MET A 122 -19.18 -3.48 4.84
N VAL A 123 -19.64 -2.35 5.35
CA VAL A 123 -18.81 -1.35 6.00
C VAL A 123 -19.38 -0.96 7.35
N ARG A 124 -18.49 -0.49 8.22
CA ARG A 124 -18.90 0.14 9.48
C ARG A 124 -19.44 1.57 9.29
N GLY A 125 -19.16 2.18 8.15
CA GLY A 125 -19.42 3.60 7.88
C GLY A 125 -18.35 4.50 8.49
N LEU A 126 -18.56 5.80 8.37
CA LEU A 126 -17.65 6.87 8.78
C LEU A 126 -18.20 7.63 9.98
N PRO A 127 -17.34 8.25 10.80
CA PRO A 127 -17.79 8.97 11.99
C PRO A 127 -18.87 10.04 11.72
N ALA A 128 -18.78 10.73 10.58
CA ALA A 128 -19.76 11.76 10.20
C ALA A 128 -21.18 11.19 9.99
N GLU A 129 -21.30 9.97 9.48
CA GLU A 129 -22.57 9.30 9.25
C GLU A 129 -23.18 8.88 10.59
N TRP A 130 -22.38 8.31 11.49
CA TRP A 130 -22.80 7.97 12.85
C TRP A 130 -23.34 9.16 13.64
N VAL A 131 -22.64 10.30 13.58
CA VAL A 131 -23.11 11.54 14.22
C VAL A 131 -24.43 12.01 13.59
N SER A 132 -24.56 11.92 12.26
CA SER A 132 -25.77 12.41 11.56
C SER A 132 -26.99 11.53 11.79
N TYR A 133 -26.79 10.23 11.95
CA TYR A 133 -27.82 9.27 12.37
C TYR A 133 -28.05 9.27 13.90
N ASN A 134 -27.33 10.09 14.66
CA ASN A 134 -27.41 10.19 16.11
C ASN A 134 -27.20 8.83 16.82
N MET A 135 -26.21 8.07 16.34
CA MET A 135 -25.88 6.75 16.86
C MET A 135 -24.63 6.78 17.74
N ASP A 136 -24.61 5.96 18.79
CA ASP A 136 -23.47 5.85 19.70
C ASP A 136 -22.25 5.23 18.99
N PRO A 137 -21.16 5.99 18.75
CA PRO A 137 -19.96 5.52 18.07
C PRO A 137 -19.25 4.38 18.79
N PHE A 138 -19.38 4.28 20.12
CA PHE A 138 -18.76 3.20 20.91
C PHE A 138 -19.37 1.83 20.61
N THR A 139 -20.60 1.81 20.09
CA THR A 139 -21.29 0.57 19.73
C THR A 139 -20.95 0.10 18.32
N ALA A 140 -20.23 0.89 17.52
CA ALA A 140 -20.11 0.69 16.08
C ALA A 140 -19.56 -0.67 15.66
N ARG A 141 -18.51 -1.15 16.34
CA ARG A 141 -17.93 -2.46 16.04
C ARG A 141 -18.86 -3.61 16.43
N LYS A 142 -19.46 -3.53 17.63
CA LYS A 142 -20.36 -4.57 18.12
C LYS A 142 -21.62 -4.67 17.26
N ARG A 143 -22.22 -3.53 16.91
CA ARG A 143 -23.34 -3.45 15.97
C ARG A 143 -23.01 -4.03 14.61
N PHE A 144 -21.84 -3.70 14.06
CA PHE A 144 -21.40 -4.27 12.79
C PHE A 144 -21.28 -5.80 12.85
N ALA A 145 -20.61 -6.32 13.88
CA ALA A 145 -20.43 -7.76 14.07
C ALA A 145 -21.78 -8.49 14.25
N GLU A 146 -22.66 -7.96 15.10
CA GLU A 146 -24.00 -8.53 15.32
C GLU A 146 -24.86 -8.51 14.05
N ALA A 147 -24.88 -7.38 13.34
CA ALA A 147 -25.59 -7.27 12.05
C ALA A 147 -25.03 -8.26 11.02
N TYR A 148 -23.71 -8.38 10.92
CA TYR A 148 -23.05 -9.35 10.04
C TYR A 148 -23.49 -10.78 10.35
N HIS A 149 -23.48 -11.20 11.64
CA HIS A 149 -23.86 -12.55 12.02
C HIS A 149 -25.32 -12.85 11.69
N ILE A 150 -26.24 -11.91 11.95
CA ILE A 150 -27.65 -12.05 11.60
C ILE A 150 -27.81 -12.16 10.07
N ILE A 151 -27.15 -11.30 9.29
CA ILE A 151 -27.21 -11.35 7.81
C ILE A 151 -26.67 -12.68 7.29
N HIS A 152 -25.50 -13.11 7.78
CA HIS A 152 -24.90 -14.38 7.39
C HIS A 152 -25.82 -15.57 7.73
N GLN A 153 -26.40 -15.61 8.92
CA GLN A 153 -27.36 -16.64 9.30
C GLN A 153 -28.61 -16.60 8.41
N ALA A 154 -29.18 -15.42 8.15
CA ALA A 154 -30.37 -15.27 7.31
C ALA A 154 -30.14 -15.78 5.87
N LEU A 155 -28.97 -15.51 5.30
CA LEU A 155 -28.63 -15.98 3.95
C LEU A 155 -28.30 -17.48 3.89
N THR A 156 -27.89 -18.10 5.00
CA THR A 156 -27.39 -19.49 5.00
C THR A 156 -28.36 -20.49 5.62
N GLN A 157 -29.19 -20.10 6.58
CA GLN A 157 -30.10 -20.98 7.33
C GLN A 157 -31.56 -20.80 6.90
N GLU A 158 -32.38 -21.84 7.09
CA GLU A 158 -33.80 -21.79 6.71
C GLU A 158 -34.63 -20.89 7.65
N LEU A 159 -34.26 -20.83 8.92
CA LEU A 159 -34.93 -20.07 9.98
C LEU A 159 -33.87 -19.47 10.91
N VAL A 160 -34.03 -18.21 11.28
CA VAL A 160 -33.13 -17.47 12.16
C VAL A 160 -33.86 -17.09 13.43
N ASP A 161 -33.26 -17.49 14.55
CA ASP A 161 -33.53 -17.00 15.89
C ASP A 161 -32.23 -16.40 16.43
N TYR A 162 -32.28 -15.16 16.92
CA TYR A 162 -31.10 -14.43 17.39
C TYR A 162 -31.46 -13.55 18.59
N GLU A 163 -30.74 -13.72 19.69
CA GLU A 163 -30.84 -12.85 20.86
C GLU A 163 -29.53 -12.06 20.99
N GLY A 164 -29.62 -10.74 20.78
CA GLY A 164 -28.47 -9.86 20.66
C GLY A 164 -28.54 -8.62 21.56
N ASP A 165 -27.44 -7.87 21.58
CA ASP A 165 -27.35 -6.61 22.32
C ASP A 165 -28.16 -5.50 21.61
N PHE A 166 -28.31 -5.58 20.28
CA PHE A 166 -28.93 -4.54 19.46
C PHE A 166 -30.18 -5.01 18.71
N TRP A 167 -30.25 -6.28 18.33
CA TRP A 167 -31.38 -6.87 17.63
C TRP A 167 -31.78 -8.20 18.27
N ASN A 168 -33.09 -8.37 18.45
CA ASN A 168 -33.70 -9.65 18.81
C ASN A 168 -34.57 -10.10 17.63
N ILE A 169 -34.24 -11.24 17.05
CA ILE A 169 -34.91 -11.84 15.90
C ILE A 169 -35.55 -13.14 16.36
N ALA A 170 -36.84 -13.30 16.10
CA ALA A 170 -37.57 -14.54 16.40
C ALA A 170 -38.20 -15.07 15.11
N HIS A 171 -37.88 -16.32 14.79
CA HIS A 171 -38.47 -17.11 13.70
C HIS A 171 -38.49 -16.39 12.34
N ALA A 172 -37.38 -15.76 11.97
CA ALA A 172 -37.27 -15.09 10.67
C ALA A 172 -36.79 -16.04 9.58
N SER A 173 -37.47 -16.05 8.44
CA SER A 173 -37.05 -16.75 7.22
C SER A 173 -37.14 -15.76 6.07
N ILE A 174 -36.00 -15.37 5.50
CA ILE A 174 -35.95 -14.36 4.45
C ILE A 174 -36.44 -14.93 3.12
N TRP A 175 -37.08 -14.07 2.32
CA TRP A 175 -37.46 -14.38 0.94
C TRP A 175 -37.03 -13.23 0.02
N PRO A 176 -36.36 -13.50 -1.11
CA PRO A 176 -35.94 -14.81 -1.62
C PRO A 176 -34.71 -15.39 -0.91
N ARG A 177 -34.32 -16.62 -1.27
CA ARG A 177 -32.98 -17.17 -0.98
C ARG A 177 -31.99 -16.75 -2.06
N PRO A 178 -30.70 -16.55 -1.74
CA PRO A 178 -29.70 -16.28 -2.77
C PRO A 178 -29.56 -17.46 -3.75
N VAL A 179 -29.17 -17.14 -4.97
CA VAL A 179 -28.82 -18.10 -6.03
C VAL A 179 -27.43 -18.68 -5.79
N GLN A 180 -26.48 -17.85 -5.34
CA GLN A 180 -25.13 -18.29 -4.99
C GLN A 180 -25.15 -19.19 -3.73
N ASN A 181 -24.39 -20.28 -3.77
CA ASN A 181 -24.30 -21.28 -2.70
C ASN A 181 -22.82 -21.43 -2.25
N PRO A 182 -22.49 -21.34 -0.95
CA PRO A 182 -23.40 -21.26 0.20
C PRO A 182 -24.13 -19.91 0.35
N PHE A 183 -23.53 -18.81 -0.11
CA PHE A 183 -24.11 -17.47 -0.17
C PHE A 183 -23.18 -16.57 -1.02
N PRO A 184 -23.59 -15.34 -1.39
CA PRO A 184 -22.74 -14.40 -2.13
C PRO A 184 -21.43 -14.05 -1.39
N PRO A 185 -20.28 -13.89 -2.08
CA PRO A 185 -18.99 -13.68 -1.42
C PRO A 185 -18.91 -12.30 -0.77
N PHE A 186 -18.75 -12.26 0.55
CA PHE A 186 -18.71 -11.01 1.32
C PHE A 186 -17.37 -10.30 1.28
N TRP A 187 -17.42 -8.98 1.09
CA TRP A 187 -16.25 -8.10 1.02
C TRP A 187 -16.32 -7.06 2.15
N MET A 188 -15.17 -6.63 2.68
CA MET A 188 -15.14 -5.53 3.64
C MET A 188 -13.82 -4.76 3.62
N PRO A 189 -13.85 -3.44 3.83
CA PRO A 189 -12.65 -2.68 4.15
C PRO A 189 -12.05 -3.12 5.49
N ALA A 190 -10.75 -3.41 5.52
CA ALA A 190 -10.08 -3.96 6.68
C ALA A 190 -8.74 -3.27 6.99
N GLY A 191 -8.81 -2.03 7.53
CA GLY A 191 -7.64 -1.21 7.87
C GLY A 191 -7.42 -0.90 9.34
N SER A 192 -7.95 -1.72 10.23
CA SER A 192 -7.54 -1.73 11.64
C SER A 192 -7.35 -3.17 12.06
N LEU A 193 -6.52 -3.41 13.07
CA LEU A 193 -6.23 -4.76 13.57
C LEU A 193 -7.49 -5.58 13.85
N GLU A 194 -8.52 -4.99 14.47
CA GLU A 194 -9.78 -5.67 14.76
C GLU A 194 -10.60 -5.95 13.51
N SER A 195 -10.55 -5.07 12.51
CA SER A 195 -11.26 -5.27 11.25
C SER A 195 -10.56 -6.33 10.40
N ILE A 196 -9.22 -6.38 10.45
CA ILE A 196 -8.38 -7.42 9.85
C ILE A 196 -8.68 -8.77 10.51
N ARG A 197 -8.67 -8.84 11.86
CA ARG A 197 -9.01 -10.04 12.61
C ARG A 197 -10.42 -10.53 12.31
N PHE A 198 -11.41 -9.63 12.30
CA PHE A 198 -12.79 -9.98 11.97
C PHE A 198 -12.93 -10.53 10.56
N ALA A 199 -12.25 -9.92 9.58
CA ALA A 199 -12.24 -10.39 8.21
C ALA A 199 -11.57 -11.76 8.08
N ALA A 200 -10.47 -12.01 8.80
CA ALA A 200 -9.77 -13.29 8.84
C ALA A 200 -10.59 -14.41 9.51
N GLU A 201 -11.25 -14.11 10.63
CA GLU A 201 -12.15 -15.03 11.34
C GLU A 201 -13.28 -15.52 10.43
N ASN A 202 -13.87 -14.58 9.70
CA ASN A 202 -15.05 -14.81 8.86
C ASN A 202 -14.72 -15.09 7.39
N ARG A 203 -13.43 -15.22 7.04
CA ARG A 203 -12.91 -15.51 5.68
C ARG A 203 -13.40 -14.53 4.60
N LEU A 204 -13.53 -13.26 4.97
CA LEU A 204 -14.02 -12.18 4.10
C LEU A 204 -12.92 -11.68 3.17
N VAL A 205 -13.29 -11.20 1.97
CA VAL A 205 -12.35 -10.50 1.10
C VAL A 205 -12.06 -9.13 1.71
N ALA A 206 -10.80 -8.89 2.05
CA ALA A 206 -10.32 -7.64 2.63
C ALA A 206 -9.97 -6.63 1.55
N CYS A 207 -10.57 -5.46 1.60
CA CYS A 207 -10.35 -4.38 0.65
C CYS A 207 -9.66 -3.19 1.31
N GLN A 208 -8.87 -2.46 0.54
CA GLN A 208 -8.23 -1.24 0.99
C GLN A 208 -8.16 -0.19 -0.12
N THR A 209 -8.34 1.07 0.26
CA THR A 209 -8.34 2.23 -0.65
C THR A 209 -7.62 3.40 0.01
N LEU A 210 -7.09 4.33 -0.78
CA LEU A 210 -6.41 5.55 -0.30
C LEU A 210 -5.26 5.26 0.68
N GLN A 211 -4.56 4.15 0.47
CA GLN A 211 -3.43 3.71 1.28
C GLN A 211 -2.22 3.39 0.39
N PRO A 212 -1.00 3.75 0.83
CA PRO A 212 0.22 3.34 0.17
C PRO A 212 0.35 1.83 0.04
N THR A 213 1.09 1.40 -0.98
CA THR A 213 1.39 -0.02 -1.25
C THR A 213 1.95 -0.73 -0.01
N ILE A 214 2.83 -0.07 0.73
CA ILE A 214 3.41 -0.62 1.96
C ILE A 214 2.35 -0.87 3.04
N VAL A 215 1.39 0.03 3.19
CA VAL A 215 0.30 -0.13 4.16
C VAL A 215 -0.66 -1.23 3.73
N LEU A 216 -0.92 -1.38 2.41
CA LEU A 216 -1.67 -2.52 1.89
C LEU A 216 -0.98 -3.83 2.25
N LYS A 217 0.33 -3.93 1.96
CA LYS A 217 1.15 -5.10 2.28
C LYS A 217 1.05 -5.44 3.76
N GLN A 218 1.28 -4.48 4.64
CA GLN A 218 1.19 -4.68 6.10
C GLN A 218 -0.18 -5.19 6.53
N CYS A 219 -1.27 -4.62 6.01
CA CYS A 219 -2.62 -5.08 6.35
C CYS A 219 -2.88 -6.51 5.87
N PHE A 220 -2.45 -6.86 4.65
CA PHE A 220 -2.68 -8.17 4.06
C PHE A 220 -1.78 -9.25 4.67
N ASP A 221 -0.53 -8.92 5.02
CA ASP A 221 0.35 -9.82 5.76
C ASP A 221 -0.16 -10.08 7.18
N GLU A 222 -0.64 -9.04 7.86
CA GLU A 222 -1.24 -9.20 9.19
C GLU A 222 -2.53 -10.04 9.12
N TYR A 223 -3.33 -9.87 8.07
CA TYR A 223 -4.47 -10.76 7.81
C TYR A 223 -3.99 -12.21 7.65
N ARG A 224 -2.97 -12.47 6.80
CA ARG A 224 -2.43 -13.82 6.58
C ARG A 224 -1.96 -14.44 7.89
N ARG A 225 -1.20 -13.67 8.68
CA ARG A 225 -0.68 -14.09 9.98
C ARG A 225 -1.82 -14.48 10.94
N ILE A 226 -2.82 -13.60 11.11
CA ILE A 226 -3.97 -13.86 11.99
C ILE A 226 -4.78 -15.06 11.50
N ALA A 227 -5.05 -15.15 10.19
CA ALA A 227 -5.77 -16.27 9.60
C ALA A 227 -5.08 -17.61 9.86
N ALA A 228 -3.75 -17.66 9.73
CA ALA A 228 -2.95 -18.86 9.94
C ALA A 228 -2.83 -19.21 11.43
N GLU A 229 -2.40 -18.26 12.25
CA GLU A 229 -2.06 -18.47 13.67
C GLU A 229 -3.29 -18.61 14.57
N GLU A 230 -4.35 -17.82 14.32
CA GLU A 230 -5.53 -17.80 15.20
C GLU A 230 -6.69 -18.66 14.67
N PHE A 231 -6.83 -18.77 13.35
CA PHE A 231 -7.99 -19.40 12.71
C PHE A 231 -7.66 -20.63 11.83
N GLY A 232 -6.39 -21.01 11.73
CA GLY A 232 -5.93 -22.24 11.08
C GLY A 232 -6.19 -22.32 9.58
N TRP A 233 -6.17 -21.20 8.84
CA TRP A 233 -6.31 -21.22 7.39
C TRP A 233 -5.40 -20.20 6.70
N ASN A 234 -5.01 -20.50 5.45
CA ASN A 234 -4.09 -19.69 4.68
C ASN A 234 -4.85 -18.94 3.55
N PRO A 235 -5.00 -17.62 3.63
CA PRO A 235 -5.67 -16.83 2.61
C PRO A 235 -4.81 -16.72 1.36
N GLY A 236 -5.44 -16.90 0.20
CA GLY A 236 -4.81 -16.67 -1.10
C GLY A 236 -4.88 -15.20 -1.51
N PHE A 237 -4.24 -14.85 -2.62
CA PHE A 237 -4.23 -13.47 -3.14
C PHE A 237 -5.64 -12.95 -3.45
N ASN A 238 -6.57 -13.84 -3.83
CA ASN A 238 -7.96 -13.48 -4.11
C ASN A 238 -8.77 -13.08 -2.85
N ASN A 239 -8.22 -13.24 -1.65
CA ASN A 239 -8.80 -12.70 -0.42
C ASN A 239 -8.49 -11.21 -0.20
N PHE A 240 -7.72 -10.58 -1.10
CA PHE A 240 -7.27 -9.21 -0.96
C PHE A 240 -7.63 -8.37 -2.20
N ALA A 241 -8.04 -7.13 -1.97
CA ALA A 241 -8.34 -6.17 -3.01
C ALA A 241 -7.69 -4.81 -2.74
N GLY A 242 -6.90 -4.32 -3.70
CA GLY A 242 -6.34 -2.96 -3.69
C GLY A 242 -7.14 -2.03 -4.59
N LEU A 243 -7.50 -0.84 -4.09
CA LEU A 243 -8.19 0.21 -4.86
C LEU A 243 -7.22 1.33 -5.24
N ARG A 244 -7.22 1.73 -6.52
CA ARG A 244 -6.38 2.80 -7.07
C ARG A 244 -7.19 3.80 -7.90
N PHE A 245 -6.93 5.09 -7.71
CA PHE A 245 -7.47 6.15 -8.56
C PHE A 245 -6.58 6.35 -9.77
N MET A 246 -7.18 6.53 -10.94
CA MET A 246 -6.45 6.55 -12.20
C MET A 246 -6.95 7.64 -13.14
N HIS A 247 -6.01 8.19 -13.92
CA HIS A 247 -6.33 8.99 -15.10
C HIS A 247 -5.31 8.72 -16.21
N LEU A 248 -5.78 8.20 -17.33
CA LEU A 248 -4.91 7.80 -18.44
C LEU A 248 -5.09 8.75 -19.63
N GLY A 249 -3.98 9.10 -20.26
CA GLY A 249 -3.98 9.86 -21.51
C GLY A 249 -2.89 9.40 -22.45
N GLU A 250 -3.03 9.72 -23.74
CA GLU A 250 -2.01 9.41 -24.74
C GLU A 250 -0.73 10.25 -24.50
N ASP A 251 -0.91 11.49 -24.04
CA ASP A 251 0.18 12.36 -23.57
C ASP A 251 0.36 12.19 -22.06
N HIS A 252 1.51 11.63 -21.67
CA HIS A 252 1.85 11.37 -20.28
C HIS A 252 1.81 12.64 -19.42
N ARG A 253 2.41 13.74 -19.89
CA ARG A 253 2.55 14.96 -19.08
C ARG A 253 1.18 15.59 -18.84
N LYS A 254 0.36 15.66 -19.89
CA LYS A 254 -0.99 16.19 -19.80
C LYS A 254 -1.88 15.34 -18.88
N ALA A 255 -1.78 14.01 -18.97
CA ALA A 255 -2.53 13.12 -18.09
C ALA A 255 -2.13 13.32 -16.61
N VAL A 256 -0.84 13.52 -16.32
CA VAL A 256 -0.36 13.81 -14.97
C VAL A 256 -0.92 15.14 -14.44
N GLU A 257 -0.85 16.21 -15.23
CA GLU A 257 -1.39 17.53 -14.85
C GLU A 257 -2.89 17.45 -14.54
N GLU A 258 -3.67 16.82 -15.42
CA GLU A 258 -5.11 16.62 -15.23
C GLU A 258 -5.43 15.76 -13.99
N GLY A 259 -4.66 14.71 -13.76
CA GLY A 259 -4.86 13.80 -12.63
C GLY A 259 -4.61 14.45 -11.27
N VAL A 260 -3.61 15.34 -11.16
CA VAL A 260 -3.36 16.13 -9.95
C VAL A 260 -4.54 17.03 -9.63
N GLU A 261 -5.12 17.73 -10.63
CA GLU A 261 -6.30 18.56 -10.42
C GLU A 261 -7.50 17.73 -9.94
N MET A 262 -7.79 16.63 -10.63
CA MET A 262 -8.91 15.73 -10.31
C MET A 262 -8.82 15.18 -8.88
N PHE A 263 -7.64 14.67 -8.52
CA PHE A 263 -7.44 14.09 -7.19
C PHE A 263 -7.43 15.16 -6.10
N SER A 264 -6.85 16.33 -6.36
CA SER A 264 -6.91 17.47 -5.43
C SER A 264 -8.35 17.92 -5.17
N TYR A 265 -9.20 17.95 -6.21
CA TYR A 265 -10.62 18.22 -6.07
C TYR A 265 -11.32 17.16 -5.20
N LEU A 266 -11.05 15.88 -5.46
CA LEU A 266 -11.57 14.79 -4.64
C LEU A 266 -11.20 14.97 -3.17
N MET A 267 -9.93 15.26 -2.88
CA MET A 267 -9.45 15.50 -1.51
C MET A 267 -10.06 16.74 -0.86
N LEU A 268 -10.39 17.79 -1.62
CA LEU A 268 -11.17 18.92 -1.12
C LEU A 268 -12.57 18.50 -0.67
N SER A 269 -13.23 17.62 -1.43
CA SER A 269 -14.59 17.14 -1.15
C SER A 269 -14.63 16.18 0.06
N ILE A 270 -13.65 15.28 0.16
CA ILE A 270 -13.53 14.25 1.21
C ILE A 270 -12.95 14.85 2.52
N GLY A 271 -12.00 15.78 2.44
CA GLY A 271 -11.20 16.24 3.57
C GLY A 271 -11.87 17.17 4.58
N ARG A 272 -13.12 17.63 4.37
CA ARG A 272 -13.78 18.62 5.24
C ARG A 272 -14.87 18.07 6.17
N PRO A 273 -15.72 17.10 5.76
CA PRO A 273 -16.65 16.44 6.70
C PRO A 273 -16.36 14.95 6.93
N VAL A 274 -15.81 14.23 5.94
CA VAL A 274 -15.70 12.76 5.93
C VAL A 274 -14.46 12.29 6.71
N LEU A 275 -13.33 13.00 6.58
CA LEU A 275 -12.05 12.62 7.22
C LEU A 275 -11.63 13.49 8.40
N ASN A 276 -12.24 14.67 8.55
CA ASN A 276 -11.91 15.60 9.61
C ASN A 276 -13.05 15.87 10.62
N PRO A 277 -13.89 14.89 11.03
CA PRO A 277 -14.39 14.96 12.39
C PRO A 277 -13.19 14.77 13.32
N ALA A 278 -13.07 15.57 14.37
CA ALA A 278 -12.19 15.22 15.49
C ALA A 278 -12.39 13.72 15.80
N PRO A 279 -11.32 12.94 16.06
CA PRO A 279 -11.42 11.50 16.24
C PRO A 279 -12.57 11.22 17.21
N LEU A 280 -13.65 10.66 16.68
CA LEU A 280 -14.89 10.51 17.43
C LEU A 280 -14.62 9.48 18.51
N PRO A 281 -14.69 9.84 19.81
CA PRO A 281 -14.38 8.90 20.88
C PRO A 281 -15.22 7.62 20.73
N GLY A 282 -14.59 6.48 20.94
CA GLY A 282 -15.25 5.17 20.81
C GLY A 282 -15.28 4.57 19.41
N PHE A 283 -15.03 5.37 18.37
CA PHE A 283 -15.09 4.86 17.00
C PHE A 283 -13.89 3.97 16.64
N ASN A 284 -12.69 4.28 17.15
CA ASN A 284 -11.51 3.42 17.04
C ASN A 284 -11.01 3.08 18.46
N THR A 285 -10.44 1.89 18.64
CA THR A 285 -9.87 1.51 19.95
C THR A 285 -8.47 2.08 20.10
N ASP A 286 -7.96 2.13 21.32
CA ASP A 286 -6.56 2.50 21.59
C ASP A 286 -5.57 1.57 20.89
N GLN A 287 -5.91 0.28 20.76
CA GLN A 287 -5.09 -0.68 20.02
C GLN A 287 -5.12 -0.38 18.52
N SER A 288 -6.29 -0.12 17.92
CA SER A 288 -6.38 0.33 16.52
C SER A 288 -5.52 1.56 16.29
N TYR A 289 -5.61 2.53 17.21
CA TYR A 289 -4.92 3.80 17.10
C TYR A 289 -3.40 3.62 17.21
N LYS A 290 -2.93 2.80 18.18
CA LYS A 290 -1.51 2.46 18.32
C LYS A 290 -0.99 1.69 17.10
N HIS A 291 -1.76 0.74 16.57
CA HIS A 291 -1.40 -0.02 15.37
C HIS A 291 -1.25 0.91 14.15
N ARG A 292 -2.22 1.79 13.91
CA ARG A 292 -2.11 2.79 12.82
C ARG A 292 -0.97 3.77 13.03
N ARG A 293 -0.75 4.23 14.27
CA ARG A 293 0.34 5.16 14.58
C ARG A 293 1.72 4.50 14.47
N ALA A 294 1.85 3.22 14.80
CA ALA A 294 3.08 2.45 14.63
C ALA A 294 3.38 2.23 13.13
N ASN A 295 2.35 2.15 12.29
CA ASN A 295 2.44 2.09 10.84
C ASN A 295 2.35 3.51 10.25
N ALA A 296 3.31 4.36 10.60
CA ALA A 296 3.32 5.83 10.44
C ALA A 296 3.15 6.38 9.00
N ASP A 297 2.98 5.52 7.99
CA ASP A 297 2.70 5.87 6.60
C ASP A 297 1.20 5.83 6.24
N ASP A 298 0.31 5.61 7.23
CA ASP A 298 -1.13 5.78 7.05
C ASP A 298 -1.43 7.25 6.67
N VAL A 299 -1.65 7.49 5.38
CA VAL A 299 -1.96 8.81 4.78
C VAL A 299 -3.17 9.45 5.44
N PHE A 300 -4.08 8.63 5.99
CA PHE A 300 -5.27 9.11 6.70
C PHE A 300 -4.99 9.62 8.10
N SER A 301 -3.85 9.26 8.69
CA SER A 301 -3.45 9.70 10.04
C SER A 301 -2.69 11.02 10.06
N SER A 302 -2.24 11.51 8.90
CA SER A 302 -1.40 12.71 8.84
C SER A 302 -2.07 13.85 8.08
N THR A 303 -1.84 15.03 8.63
CA THR A 303 -2.00 16.37 8.09
C THR A 303 -1.42 16.58 6.66
N ALA A 304 -0.95 15.53 5.97
CA ALA A 304 -0.30 15.55 4.66
C ALA A 304 -1.23 16.02 3.53
N ALA A 305 -2.52 15.66 3.53
CA ALA A 305 -3.48 16.15 2.53
C ALA A 305 -3.64 17.69 2.58
N ARG A 306 -3.40 18.32 3.74
CA ARG A 306 -3.42 19.79 3.90
C ARG A 306 -2.09 20.46 3.57
N HIS A 307 -0.96 19.78 3.76
CA HIS A 307 0.37 20.32 3.49
C HIS A 307 0.82 20.17 2.03
N ASN A 308 0.26 19.22 1.27
CA ASN A 308 0.59 19.01 -0.14
C ASN A 308 -0.01 20.06 -1.09
N LEU A 309 -0.96 20.89 -0.64
CA LEU A 309 -1.54 21.98 -1.45
C LEU A 309 -0.60 23.20 -1.61
N LYS A 310 0.59 23.18 -1.01
CA LYS A 310 1.58 24.28 -1.07
C LYS A 310 2.83 23.95 -1.90
N SER A 311 2.94 22.76 -2.45
CA SER A 311 4.08 22.36 -3.31
C SER A 311 3.74 22.43 -4.80
N SER A 312 4.75 22.33 -5.66
CA SER A 312 4.57 22.37 -7.12
C SER A 312 3.73 21.18 -7.61
N GLU A 313 3.06 21.33 -8.75
CA GLU A 313 2.22 20.27 -9.33
C GLU A 313 3.00 18.97 -9.60
N ALA A 314 4.27 19.08 -10.04
CA ALA A 314 5.14 17.92 -10.26
C ALA A 314 5.49 17.17 -8.96
N ASP A 315 5.67 17.90 -7.85
CA ASP A 315 5.89 17.31 -6.53
C ASP A 315 4.61 16.63 -6.01
N GLN A 316 3.44 17.22 -6.25
CA GLN A 316 2.16 16.60 -5.91
C GLN A 316 1.89 15.33 -6.72
N ALA A 317 2.13 15.35 -8.03
CA ALA A 317 2.00 14.17 -8.90
C ALA A 317 2.87 13.00 -8.41
N THR A 318 4.13 13.29 -8.12
CA THR A 318 5.09 12.29 -7.62
C THR A 318 4.62 11.73 -6.29
N LYS A 319 4.23 12.59 -5.34
CA LYS A 319 3.71 12.16 -4.03
C LYS A 319 2.45 11.32 -4.12
N PHE A 320 1.49 11.68 -4.98
CA PHE A 320 0.27 10.90 -5.14
C PHE A 320 0.54 9.53 -5.78
N LYS A 321 1.46 9.48 -6.76
CA LYS A 321 1.88 8.23 -7.39
C LYS A 321 2.63 7.33 -6.41
N ASP A 322 3.65 7.86 -5.74
CA ASP A 322 4.50 7.10 -4.79
C ASP A 322 3.68 6.59 -3.59
N ALA A 323 2.68 7.36 -3.16
CA ALA A 323 1.74 6.93 -2.13
C ALA A 323 0.61 6.02 -2.65
N GLY A 324 0.61 5.64 -3.94
CA GLY A 324 -0.42 4.78 -4.53
C GLY A 324 -1.84 5.35 -4.47
N LEU A 325 -1.97 6.67 -4.36
CA LEU A 325 -3.25 7.37 -4.18
C LEU A 325 -3.87 7.72 -5.53
N MET A 326 -3.07 8.27 -6.45
CA MET A 326 -3.49 8.64 -7.81
C MET A 326 -2.40 8.26 -8.79
N LEU A 327 -2.76 7.47 -9.80
CA LEU A 327 -1.89 7.06 -10.89
C LEU A 327 -2.32 7.80 -12.14
N SER A 328 -1.42 8.59 -12.70
CA SER A 328 -1.72 9.37 -13.89
C SER A 328 -0.58 9.30 -14.88
N GLY A 329 -0.90 9.19 -16.17
CA GLY A 329 0.10 9.05 -17.21
C GLY A 329 -0.39 8.30 -18.43
N ASN A 330 0.56 7.86 -19.25
CA ASN A 330 0.29 6.97 -20.37
C ASN A 330 0.09 5.51 -19.91
N PRO A 331 -0.47 4.63 -20.76
CA PRO A 331 -0.76 3.25 -20.36
C PRO A 331 0.45 2.44 -19.92
N GLU A 332 1.62 2.67 -20.51
CA GLU A 332 2.86 1.99 -20.18
C GLU A 332 3.28 2.24 -18.73
N THR A 333 3.40 3.51 -18.32
CA THR A 333 3.76 3.86 -16.94
C THR A 333 2.74 3.36 -15.92
N VAL A 334 1.44 3.39 -16.26
CA VAL A 334 0.38 2.90 -15.37
C VAL A 334 0.45 1.37 -15.23
N ALA A 335 0.72 0.64 -16.31
CA ALA A 335 0.84 -0.81 -16.28
C ALA A 335 2.04 -1.26 -15.43
N GLU A 336 3.22 -0.68 -15.67
CA GLU A 336 4.45 -1.00 -14.90
C GLU A 336 4.22 -0.84 -13.40
N TRP A 337 3.69 0.31 -12.99
CA TRP A 337 3.44 0.59 -11.58
C TRP A 337 2.42 -0.37 -10.96
N LEU A 338 1.34 -0.72 -11.67
CA LEU A 338 0.33 -1.63 -11.14
C LEU A 338 0.82 -3.07 -11.00
N VAL A 339 1.73 -3.52 -11.87
CA VAL A 339 2.37 -4.83 -11.72
C VAL A 339 3.21 -4.87 -10.44
N GLU A 340 3.99 -3.81 -10.18
CA GLU A 340 4.80 -3.68 -8.96
C GLU A 340 3.93 -3.59 -7.71
N ASP A 341 2.91 -2.73 -7.72
CA ASP A 341 1.99 -2.53 -6.60
C ASP A 341 1.28 -3.83 -6.20
N ALA A 342 0.75 -4.56 -7.18
CA ALA A 342 0.06 -5.81 -6.90
C ALA A 342 0.97 -6.94 -6.40
N LYS A 343 2.21 -7.01 -6.89
CA LYS A 343 3.21 -7.96 -6.40
C LYS A 343 3.67 -7.60 -4.99
N ALA A 344 3.96 -6.33 -4.75
CA ALA A 344 4.47 -5.85 -3.47
C ALA A 344 3.43 -5.96 -2.36
N ALA A 345 2.18 -5.55 -2.62
CA ALA A 345 1.09 -5.68 -1.65
C ALA A 345 0.54 -7.11 -1.57
N GLY A 346 0.64 -7.88 -2.66
CA GLY A 346 0.17 -9.25 -2.74
C GLY A 346 -1.36 -9.34 -2.74
N TYR A 347 -2.02 -8.73 -3.73
CA TYR A 347 -3.46 -8.85 -3.92
C TYR A 347 -3.84 -9.42 -5.31
N GLY A 348 -4.93 -10.18 -5.37
CA GLY A 348 -5.43 -10.84 -6.58
C GLY A 348 -6.59 -10.11 -7.25
N ASN A 349 -7.20 -9.14 -6.56
CA ASN A 349 -8.28 -8.32 -7.06
C ASN A 349 -7.83 -6.85 -7.12
N LEU A 350 -7.86 -6.23 -8.30
CA LEU A 350 -7.62 -4.81 -8.47
C LEU A 350 -8.94 -4.08 -8.65
N ILE A 351 -9.19 -3.05 -7.86
CA ILE A 351 -10.31 -2.14 -8.02
C ILE A 351 -9.77 -0.81 -8.56
N VAL A 352 -10.35 -0.29 -9.63
CA VAL A 352 -9.85 0.93 -10.29
C VAL A 352 -10.97 1.94 -10.46
N THR A 353 -10.66 3.22 -10.28
CA THR A 353 -11.58 4.33 -10.58
C THR A 353 -10.99 5.29 -11.58
N PHE A 354 -11.80 5.64 -12.59
CA PHE A 354 -11.43 6.55 -13.67
C PHE A 354 -12.18 7.88 -13.59
N ARG A 355 -13.33 7.92 -12.91
CA ARG A 355 -14.10 9.14 -12.65
C ARG A 355 -13.68 9.71 -11.30
N VAL A 356 -12.58 10.45 -11.32
CA VAL A 356 -11.93 11.00 -10.11
C VAL A 356 -12.33 12.47 -9.93
N GLY A 357 -12.91 12.80 -8.77
CA GLY A 357 -13.19 14.18 -8.39
C GLY A 357 -14.04 14.94 -9.41
N ASN A 358 -13.50 16.00 -9.99
CA ASN A 358 -14.15 16.80 -11.04
C ASN A 358 -13.80 16.37 -12.47
N GLY A 359 -13.24 15.18 -12.66
CA GLY A 359 -12.97 14.62 -13.98
C GLY A 359 -14.24 14.53 -14.84
N THR A 360 -14.11 14.71 -16.14
CA THR A 360 -15.26 14.71 -17.06
C THR A 360 -15.61 13.31 -17.56
N HIS A 361 -16.85 13.14 -18.03
CA HIS A 361 -17.34 11.88 -18.62
C HIS A 361 -16.46 11.37 -19.76
N LYS A 362 -16.03 12.30 -20.63
CA LYS A 362 -15.15 12.00 -21.74
C LYS A 362 -13.77 11.52 -21.28
N GLN A 363 -13.23 12.11 -20.22
CA GLN A 363 -11.94 11.70 -19.65
C GLN A 363 -12.05 10.31 -19.01
N ALA A 364 -13.11 10.05 -18.23
CA ALA A 364 -13.33 8.74 -17.61
C ALA A 364 -13.45 7.62 -18.66
N LEU A 365 -14.31 7.80 -19.68
CA LEU A 365 -14.46 6.82 -20.76
C LEU A 365 -13.18 6.60 -21.57
N LYS A 366 -12.42 7.66 -21.87
CA LYS A 366 -11.15 7.54 -22.58
C LYS A 366 -10.09 6.83 -21.74
N SER A 367 -10.04 7.12 -20.44
CA SER A 367 -9.14 6.43 -19.50
C SER A 367 -9.48 4.94 -19.40
N GLN A 368 -10.77 4.58 -19.30
CA GLN A 368 -11.24 3.19 -19.34
C GLN A 368 -10.84 2.50 -20.64
N GLU A 369 -11.05 3.13 -21.80
CA GLU A 369 -10.69 2.57 -23.11
C GLU A 369 -9.18 2.28 -23.19
N LEU A 370 -8.34 3.26 -22.81
CA LEU A 370 -6.88 3.10 -22.82
C LEU A 370 -6.43 2.01 -21.86
N PHE A 371 -6.99 1.97 -20.65
CA PHE A 371 -6.69 0.96 -19.65
C PHE A 371 -7.06 -0.45 -20.15
N ALA A 372 -8.26 -0.60 -20.70
CA ALA A 372 -8.74 -1.88 -21.21
C ALA A 372 -7.91 -2.38 -22.40
N LYS A 373 -7.53 -1.48 -23.30
CA LYS A 373 -6.78 -1.82 -24.51
C LYS A 373 -5.32 -2.18 -24.23
N TYR A 374 -4.66 -1.46 -23.32
CA TYR A 374 -3.21 -1.53 -23.16
C TYR A 374 -2.75 -2.08 -21.80
N VAL A 375 -3.49 -1.84 -20.72
CA VAL A 375 -3.07 -2.19 -19.35
C VAL A 375 -3.67 -3.51 -18.87
N MET A 376 -4.98 -3.71 -19.04
CA MET A 376 -5.67 -4.94 -18.61
C MET A 376 -5.05 -6.23 -19.15
N PRO A 377 -4.62 -6.32 -20.44
CA PRO A 377 -3.99 -7.54 -20.95
C PRO A 377 -2.68 -7.89 -20.23
N ILE A 378 -1.92 -6.88 -19.81
CA ILE A 378 -0.67 -7.06 -19.05
C ILE A 378 -1.01 -7.60 -17.66
N LEU A 379 -1.92 -6.93 -16.94
CA LEU A 379 -2.30 -7.28 -15.57
C LEU A 379 -2.94 -8.68 -15.46
N ARG A 380 -3.64 -9.13 -16.51
CA ARG A 380 -4.21 -10.48 -16.56
C ARG A 380 -3.15 -11.57 -16.54
N ASN A 381 -1.97 -11.31 -17.11
CA ASN A 381 -0.83 -12.23 -17.15
C ASN A 381 0.09 -12.12 -15.93
N VAL A 382 -0.22 -11.23 -14.98
CA VAL A 382 0.56 -11.13 -13.73
C VAL A 382 0.28 -12.34 -12.86
N ASN A 383 1.32 -13.16 -12.68
CA ASN A 383 1.32 -14.22 -11.69
C ASN A 383 1.78 -13.65 -10.33
N VAL A 384 0.82 -13.33 -9.46
CA VAL A 384 1.09 -12.85 -8.09
C VAL A 384 1.55 -14.02 -7.18
N GLU A 385 1.32 -15.28 -7.59
CA GLU A 385 1.68 -16.48 -6.81
C GLU A 385 3.16 -16.86 -6.94
N GLU A 386 3.80 -16.58 -8.09
CA GLU A 386 5.23 -16.85 -8.30
C GLU A 386 6.16 -16.06 -7.38
N THR A 387 5.69 -14.91 -6.89
CA THR A 387 6.40 -14.09 -5.88
C THR A 387 6.15 -14.56 -4.43
N GLY A 388 5.14 -15.40 -4.20
CA GLY A 388 4.79 -15.94 -2.88
C GLY A 388 5.67 -17.10 -2.40
N LYS A 389 6.64 -17.54 -3.22
CA LYS A 389 7.65 -18.56 -2.84
C LYS A 389 9.00 -17.97 -2.45
N VAL A 390 9.12 -16.65 -2.29
CA VAL A 390 10.34 -16.02 -1.80
C VAL A 390 10.08 -15.52 -0.38
N ASN A 391 10.73 -16.20 0.56
CA ASN A 391 10.93 -15.87 1.98
C ASN A 391 9.78 -16.16 2.95
N GLU A 392 9.59 -17.45 3.26
CA GLU A 392 9.22 -17.83 4.63
C GLU A 392 10.37 -17.43 5.57
N GLY A 393 10.12 -16.44 6.43
CA GLY A 393 10.96 -16.15 7.58
C GLY A 393 11.55 -14.74 7.63
N PHE A 394 10.74 -13.69 7.71
CA PHE A 394 11.18 -12.42 8.29
C PHE A 394 10.07 -11.75 9.09
N ALA A 395 10.25 -11.65 10.40
CA ALA A 395 9.48 -10.76 11.27
C ALA A 395 10.17 -9.39 11.26
N ALA A 396 9.43 -8.33 10.95
CA ALA A 396 9.93 -6.96 11.03
C ALA A 396 9.75 -6.40 12.45
N ILE A 397 10.83 -5.87 13.05
CA ILE A 397 10.79 -5.01 14.24
C ILE A 397 11.07 -3.57 13.75
N PRO A 398 10.32 -2.54 14.18
CA PRO A 398 10.48 -1.18 13.69
C PRO A 398 11.74 -0.49 14.25
N LEU A 399 12.43 0.28 13.40
CA LEU A 399 13.59 1.10 13.74
C LEU A 399 13.19 2.56 14.00
N GLU A 400 13.60 3.09 15.16
CA GLU A 400 13.58 4.52 15.51
C GLU A 400 14.88 5.19 15.02
N VAL A 401 14.78 6.28 14.27
CA VAL A 401 15.93 7.13 13.93
C VAL A 401 16.30 7.99 15.13
N ARG A 402 17.52 7.83 15.67
CA ARG A 402 18.12 8.78 16.62
C ARG A 402 19.39 9.40 16.03
N SER A 403 19.42 10.73 15.94
CA SER A 403 20.64 11.49 15.66
C SER A 403 21.54 11.49 16.90
N ALA A 404 22.74 10.90 16.81
CA ALA A 404 23.76 11.04 17.84
C ALA A 404 24.61 12.29 17.57
N SER A 405 24.70 13.16 18.57
CA SER A 405 25.53 14.37 18.59
C SER A 405 27.01 14.03 18.45
N SER A 406 27.68 14.76 17.55
CA SER A 406 29.11 14.67 17.22
C SER A 406 30.05 15.07 18.35
N ASN A 407 31.17 14.36 18.50
CA ASN A 407 32.44 14.97 18.90
C ASN A 407 33.54 14.58 17.90
N GLY A 408 34.00 15.57 17.14
CA GLY A 408 35.40 15.69 16.72
C GLY A 408 35.88 14.93 15.47
N LEU A 409 35.43 15.30 14.27
CA LEU A 409 36.18 15.13 13.02
C LEU A 409 36.03 16.40 12.15
N PRO A 410 37.08 16.88 11.46
CA PRO A 410 37.00 18.10 10.67
C PRO A 410 36.59 17.79 9.23
N PHE A 411 35.32 17.48 8.98
CA PHE A 411 34.76 17.34 7.61
C PHE A 411 33.28 17.70 7.57
N TYR A 412 32.82 18.29 6.46
CA TYR A 412 31.49 18.91 6.25
C TYR A 412 30.35 18.15 6.95
N GLN A 413 29.68 18.82 7.90
CA GLN A 413 28.70 18.21 8.81
C GLN A 413 27.46 17.63 8.09
N ASP A 414 27.25 17.97 6.82
CA ASP A 414 26.00 17.69 6.10
C ASP A 414 26.13 16.56 5.06
N SER A 415 27.25 15.84 4.98
CA SER A 415 27.51 14.94 3.83
C SER A 415 28.20 13.60 4.15
N ASN A 416 28.38 13.26 5.43
CA ASN A 416 29.00 12.00 5.86
C ASN A 416 27.92 10.99 6.30
N TYR A 417 28.05 9.74 5.85
CA TYR A 417 27.13 8.65 6.17
C TYR A 417 27.91 7.46 6.73
N THR A 418 27.27 6.73 7.64
CA THR A 418 27.77 5.45 8.16
C THR A 418 26.76 4.38 7.82
N LEU A 419 27.19 3.37 7.09
CA LEU A 419 26.43 2.17 6.81
C LEU A 419 26.84 1.11 7.85
N SER A 420 25.90 0.70 8.70
CA SER A 420 26.05 -0.39 9.66
C SER A 420 24.79 -1.26 9.64
N PRO A 421 24.81 -2.47 10.22
CA PRO A 421 23.65 -3.37 10.24
C PRO A 421 22.34 -2.74 10.73
N ASP A 422 22.43 -1.72 11.61
CA ASP A 422 21.26 -1.04 12.18
C ASP A 422 20.65 0.04 11.26
N VAL A 423 21.37 0.50 10.23
CA VAL A 423 20.98 1.66 9.40
C VAL A 423 20.79 1.28 7.92
N VAL A 424 21.00 0.02 7.57
CA VAL A 424 21.00 -0.47 6.20
C VAL A 424 20.00 -1.61 6.09
N GLU A 425 19.14 -1.56 5.07
CA GLU A 425 18.30 -2.69 4.72
C GLU A 425 19.20 -3.81 4.19
N MET A 426 19.44 -4.80 5.05
CA MET A 426 20.20 -5.99 4.72
C MET A 426 19.35 -6.88 3.80
N VAL A 427 19.73 -6.95 2.53
CA VAL A 427 18.96 -7.65 1.48
C VAL A 427 19.16 -9.17 1.55
N GLY A 428 20.29 -9.62 2.12
CA GLY A 428 20.53 -11.02 2.42
C GLY A 428 21.98 -11.35 2.78
N VAL A 429 22.20 -12.60 3.20
CA VAL A 429 23.51 -13.22 3.35
C VAL A 429 23.66 -14.29 2.26
N ALA A 430 24.63 -14.11 1.35
CA ALA A 430 24.92 -15.10 0.32
C ALA A 430 26.10 -15.99 0.72
N ARG A 431 25.97 -17.31 0.52
CA ARG A 431 27.05 -18.29 0.70
C ARG A 431 27.37 -18.96 -0.63
N ASN A 432 28.62 -18.82 -1.09
CA ASN A 432 29.13 -19.58 -2.24
C ASN A 432 30.39 -20.36 -1.82
N ALA A 433 30.54 -21.59 -2.32
CA ALA A 433 31.72 -22.42 -2.07
C ALA A 433 32.31 -22.87 -3.41
N GLU A 434 33.43 -22.27 -3.81
CA GLU A 434 34.11 -22.52 -5.08
C GLU A 434 35.63 -22.54 -4.89
N ASN A 435 36.33 -23.37 -5.67
CA ASN A 435 37.81 -23.42 -5.70
C ASN A 435 38.51 -23.58 -4.34
N GLY A 436 37.90 -24.33 -3.41
CA GLY A 436 38.47 -24.55 -2.07
C GLY A 436 38.35 -23.35 -1.13
N ARG A 437 37.46 -22.40 -1.42
CA ARG A 437 37.13 -21.26 -0.56
C ARG A 437 35.63 -21.16 -0.33
N VAL A 438 35.25 -20.61 0.82
CA VAL A 438 33.86 -20.26 1.15
C VAL A 438 33.77 -18.74 1.20
N THR A 439 32.84 -18.18 0.45
CA THR A 439 32.53 -16.76 0.39
C THR A 439 31.19 -16.49 1.05
N LEU A 440 31.20 -15.61 2.04
CA LEU A 440 30.03 -15.10 2.75
C LEU A 440 29.87 -13.61 2.42
N ALA A 441 28.67 -13.14 2.12
CA ALA A 441 28.47 -11.75 1.71
C ALA A 441 27.25 -11.07 2.33
N TRP A 442 27.42 -9.82 2.78
CA TRP A 442 26.35 -8.88 3.10
C TRP A 442 25.98 -8.09 1.86
N GLU A 443 24.69 -8.05 1.53
CA GLU A 443 24.15 -7.20 0.48
C GLU A 443 23.32 -6.07 1.07
N MET A 444 23.62 -4.84 0.64
CA MET A 444 23.12 -3.61 1.23
C MET A 444 22.54 -2.74 0.13
N GLN A 445 21.30 -2.28 0.28
CA GLN A 445 20.72 -1.32 -0.67
C GLN A 445 21.13 0.11 -0.35
N VAL A 446 21.65 0.85 -1.33
CA VAL A 446 21.93 2.27 -1.16
C VAL A 446 20.62 3.03 -1.21
N ALA A 447 20.21 3.59 -0.07
CA ALA A 447 19.04 4.47 0.00
C ALA A 447 19.17 5.66 -0.95
N ARG A 448 18.04 6.19 -1.43
CA ARG A 448 18.02 7.37 -2.30
C ARG A 448 18.35 8.63 -1.48
N ILE A 449 19.53 9.22 -1.72
CA ILE A 449 20.10 10.26 -0.84
C ILE A 449 19.97 11.70 -1.41
N ALA A 450 19.46 11.89 -2.63
CA ALA A 450 19.37 13.21 -3.28
C ALA A 450 18.04 13.94 -2.97
N GLU A 451 18.08 14.95 -2.09
CA GLU A 451 16.95 15.84 -1.81
C GLU A 451 16.75 16.96 -2.86
N ASP A 452 17.77 17.24 -3.67
CA ASP A 452 17.81 18.37 -4.62
C ASP A 452 17.55 17.95 -6.07
N GLY A 453 17.21 16.68 -6.31
CA GLY A 453 16.94 16.14 -7.64
C GLY A 453 18.20 15.88 -8.49
N ASN A 454 19.40 16.14 -7.99
CA ASN A 454 20.64 15.85 -8.71
C ASN A 454 21.09 14.39 -8.50
N PRO A 455 21.63 13.71 -9.53
CA PRO A 455 22.23 12.39 -9.35
C PRO A 455 23.38 12.48 -8.34
N THR A 456 23.33 11.60 -7.35
CA THR A 456 24.32 11.55 -6.27
C THR A 456 25.28 10.40 -6.48
N GLN A 457 26.57 10.65 -6.24
CA GLN A 457 27.61 9.62 -6.13
C GLN A 457 27.99 9.44 -4.67
N ILE A 458 28.00 8.20 -4.20
CA ILE A 458 28.57 7.82 -2.90
C ILE A 458 29.99 7.38 -3.13
N ILE A 459 30.91 7.98 -2.37
CA ILE A 459 32.32 7.65 -2.44
C ILE A 459 32.75 6.92 -1.17
N VAL A 460 33.35 5.74 -1.35
CA VAL A 460 33.95 4.95 -0.27
C VAL A 460 35.48 5.06 -0.37
N PRO A 461 36.17 5.61 0.65
CA PRO A 461 37.63 5.68 0.69
C PRO A 461 38.27 4.29 0.87
N GLY A 462 39.22 3.90 0.00
CA GLY A 462 39.95 2.64 0.15
C GLY A 462 41.14 2.67 1.13
N PRO A 463 41.69 1.51 1.51
CA PRO A 463 42.89 1.37 2.34
C PRO A 463 44.17 1.50 1.49
N ALA A 464 44.69 2.71 1.26
CA ALA A 464 45.93 2.89 0.49
C ALA A 464 47.19 2.87 1.39
N PRO A 465 48.31 2.22 0.98
CA PRO A 465 49.53 2.11 1.79
C PRO A 465 50.19 3.45 2.12
N GLU A 466 49.98 4.46 1.26
CA GLU A 466 50.53 5.81 1.42
C GLU A 466 49.82 6.64 2.52
N HIS A 467 48.64 6.23 3.00
CA HIS A 467 47.83 7.04 3.90
C HIS A 467 47.09 6.20 4.97
N LYS A 468 47.43 6.40 6.24
CA LYS A 468 46.82 5.69 7.39
C LYS A 468 45.37 6.17 7.61
N GLY A 469 44.39 5.30 7.31
CA GLY A 469 42.98 5.44 7.69
C GLY A 469 42.07 4.52 6.87
N CYS A 470 41.27 3.65 7.53
CA CYS A 470 40.35 2.73 6.86
C CYS A 470 38.91 3.25 6.91
N ALA A 471 38.18 3.19 5.79
CA ALA A 471 36.75 3.52 5.77
C ALA A 471 35.85 2.35 6.19
N ILE A 472 36.43 1.15 6.35
CA ILE A 472 35.70 -0.06 6.68
C ILE A 472 36.27 -0.64 7.95
N GLN A 473 35.42 -0.74 8.94
CA GLN A 473 35.73 -1.40 10.19
C GLN A 473 35.02 -2.74 10.16
N LEU A 474 35.77 -3.81 10.28
CA LEU A 474 35.25 -5.18 10.27
C LEU A 474 35.76 -5.89 11.51
N ARG A 475 34.85 -6.40 12.32
CA ARG A 475 35.20 -7.38 13.35
C ARG A 475 34.35 -8.59 13.10
N LEU A 476 34.96 -9.75 12.95
CA LEU A 476 34.27 -10.99 12.73
C LEU A 476 34.83 -12.07 13.61
N VAL A 477 33.92 -12.91 14.08
CA VAL A 477 34.24 -14.08 14.86
C VAL A 477 33.55 -15.30 14.27
N THR A 478 34.10 -16.46 14.58
CA THR A 478 33.48 -17.75 14.34
C THR A 478 32.33 -17.97 15.33
N LYS A 479 31.52 -19.01 15.10
CA LYS A 479 30.39 -19.36 15.97
C LYS A 479 30.76 -19.57 17.45
N ASP A 480 31.99 -19.98 17.72
CA ASP A 480 32.52 -20.20 19.08
C ASP A 480 33.20 -18.94 19.66
N GLY A 481 33.09 -17.79 18.98
CA GLY A 481 33.67 -16.51 19.38
C GLY A 481 35.17 -16.36 19.08
N ALA A 482 35.80 -17.29 18.37
CA ALA A 482 37.21 -17.17 17.98
C ALA A 482 37.40 -16.22 16.78
N GLU A 483 38.49 -15.47 16.73
CA GLU A 483 38.82 -14.58 15.60
C GLU A 483 39.02 -15.35 14.30
N ILE A 484 38.71 -14.67 13.19
CA ILE A 484 38.84 -15.22 11.83
C ILE A 484 40.27 -15.10 11.34
N ALA A 485 40.66 -16.02 10.47
CA ALA A 485 41.99 -16.03 9.88
C ALA A 485 42.30 -14.70 9.16
N ASP A 486 43.45 -14.11 9.50
CA ASP A 486 43.97 -12.85 8.94
C ASP A 486 44.11 -12.85 7.41
N ASP A 487 44.28 -14.03 6.82
CA ASP A 487 44.46 -14.24 5.38
C ASP A 487 43.14 -14.35 4.60
N ALA A 488 41.99 -14.26 5.28
CA ALA A 488 40.68 -14.10 4.66
C ALA A 488 40.70 -12.89 3.70
N THR A 489 40.01 -13.01 2.56
CA THR A 489 39.94 -11.95 1.54
C THR A 489 38.62 -11.21 1.68
N VAL A 490 38.67 -9.89 1.80
CA VAL A 490 37.51 -9.01 1.85
C VAL A 490 37.38 -8.27 0.51
N VAL A 491 36.18 -8.27 -0.03
CA VAL A 491 35.79 -7.66 -1.30
C VAL A 491 34.60 -6.75 -1.06
N LEU A 492 34.60 -5.53 -1.61
CA LEU A 492 33.39 -4.74 -1.72
C LEU A 492 33.18 -4.32 -3.15
N GLU A 493 31.95 -4.47 -3.57
CA GLU A 493 31.51 -4.16 -4.91
C GLU A 493 30.20 -3.39 -4.85
N ALA A 494 29.95 -2.60 -5.88
CA ALA A 494 28.64 -2.01 -6.13
C ALA A 494 28.10 -2.50 -7.45
N SER A 495 26.79 -2.66 -7.54
CA SER A 495 26.12 -2.98 -8.79
C SER A 495 24.81 -2.23 -8.88
N GLY A 496 24.42 -1.86 -10.10
CA GLY A 496 23.11 -1.31 -10.37
C GLY A 496 21.99 -2.37 -10.28
N PRO A 497 20.74 -1.96 -10.52
CA PRO A 497 19.61 -2.88 -10.62
C PRO A 497 19.91 -4.03 -11.59
N ASP A 498 19.45 -5.25 -11.27
CA ASP A 498 19.70 -6.48 -12.03
C ASP A 498 21.20 -6.84 -12.20
N ASN A 499 22.05 -6.38 -11.28
CA ASN A 499 23.50 -6.60 -11.32
C ASN A 499 24.22 -5.94 -12.52
N ALA A 500 23.57 -4.97 -13.18
CA ALA A 500 24.16 -4.16 -14.23
C ALA A 500 25.32 -3.30 -13.69
N ASP A 501 26.29 -2.95 -14.53
CA ASP A 501 27.38 -2.02 -14.20
C ASP A 501 28.15 -2.33 -12.91
N LYS A 502 28.40 -3.63 -12.67
CA LYS A 502 29.14 -4.12 -11.49
C LYS A 502 30.54 -3.51 -11.42
N GLN A 503 30.84 -2.84 -10.32
CA GLN A 503 32.11 -2.17 -10.05
C GLN A 503 32.74 -2.70 -8.75
N MET A 504 33.96 -3.21 -8.86
CA MET A 504 34.79 -3.53 -7.71
C MET A 504 35.26 -2.22 -7.04
N MET A 505 34.93 -2.02 -5.77
CA MET A 505 35.35 -0.85 -5.00
C MET A 505 36.67 -1.10 -4.28
N PHE A 506 36.84 -2.26 -3.65
CA PHE A 506 38.12 -2.69 -3.10
C PHE A 506 38.21 -4.22 -2.97
N GLU A 507 39.44 -4.70 -2.84
CA GLU A 507 39.80 -6.07 -2.52
C GLU A 507 41.07 -6.07 -1.66
N GLY A 508 41.10 -6.86 -0.58
CA GLY A 508 42.24 -6.94 0.34
C GLY A 508 42.14 -8.06 1.35
N HIS A 509 43.13 -8.21 2.23
CA HIS A 509 43.10 -9.19 3.32
C HIS A 509 42.39 -8.64 4.55
N TYR A 510 41.66 -9.49 5.30
CA TYR A 510 40.86 -9.12 6.47
C TYR A 510 41.64 -8.35 7.53
N LYS A 511 42.90 -8.73 7.78
CA LYS A 511 43.80 -8.01 8.71
C LYS A 511 43.92 -6.51 8.40
N GLN A 512 43.73 -6.10 7.14
CA GLN A 512 43.80 -4.69 6.73
C GLN A 512 42.57 -3.88 7.18
N PHE A 513 41.48 -4.55 7.56
CA PHE A 513 40.19 -3.96 7.95
C PHE A 513 39.82 -4.22 9.41
N ALA A 514 40.54 -5.12 10.10
CA ALA A 514 40.25 -5.57 11.46
C ALA A 514 40.48 -4.53 12.57
N GLU A 515 41.41 -3.59 12.38
CA GLU A 515 41.75 -2.55 13.36
C GLU A 515 41.84 -1.17 12.68
N ALA A 516 41.15 -0.15 13.19
CA ALA A 516 41.24 1.22 12.68
C ALA A 516 41.94 2.15 13.68
N PRO A 517 43.05 2.83 13.32
CA PRO A 517 43.56 3.94 14.10
C PRO A 517 42.74 5.20 13.80
N ASP A 518 42.27 5.87 14.85
CA ASP A 518 41.80 7.26 14.78
C ASP A 518 42.90 8.10 14.13
N HIS A 519 42.59 8.80 13.03
CA HIS A 519 43.13 10.11 12.56
C HIS A 519 42.96 10.31 11.03
N THR A 520 43.10 11.57 10.62
CA THR A 520 42.57 12.29 9.45
C THR A 520 42.85 11.74 8.04
N VAL A 521 41.87 11.89 7.13
CA VAL A 521 41.89 11.45 5.71
C VAL A 521 42.51 12.50 4.77
N ALA A 522 43.40 12.05 3.89
CA ALA A 522 43.69 12.65 2.59
C ALA A 522 43.44 11.61 1.47
N ALA A 523 43.09 12.06 0.27
CA ALA A 523 42.23 11.31 -0.65
C ALA A 523 42.88 10.20 -1.52
N GLN A 524 42.05 9.18 -1.77
CA GLN A 524 41.89 8.29 -2.96
C GLN A 524 42.48 6.86 -2.95
N MET A 525 41.59 5.89 -2.73
CA MET A 525 41.05 5.05 -3.82
C MET A 525 39.53 5.21 -3.77
N ARG A 526 38.88 5.48 -4.91
CA ARG A 526 37.45 5.84 -4.97
C ARG A 526 36.62 4.66 -5.50
N GLY A 527 35.80 4.06 -4.65
CA GLY A 527 34.64 3.28 -5.09
C GLY A 527 33.44 4.21 -5.25
N VAL A 528 32.69 4.09 -6.36
CA VAL A 528 31.53 4.96 -6.65
C VAL A 528 30.26 4.11 -6.72
N ALA A 529 29.29 4.38 -5.85
CA ALA A 529 27.92 3.89 -5.98
C ALA A 529 26.98 5.05 -6.30
N ARG A 530 25.86 4.78 -6.97
CA ARG A 530 24.84 5.79 -7.28
C ARG A 530 23.54 5.43 -6.57
N ASN A 531 22.54 6.30 -6.65
CA ASN A 531 21.19 5.95 -6.21
C ASN A 531 20.75 4.64 -6.89
N ASP A 532 20.05 3.80 -6.14
CA ASP A 532 19.51 2.51 -6.59
C ASP A 532 20.57 1.42 -6.89
N TYR A 533 21.83 1.67 -6.56
CA TYR A 533 22.87 0.63 -6.54
C TYR A 533 22.77 -0.20 -5.25
N SER A 534 23.13 -1.47 -5.33
CA SER A 534 23.47 -2.27 -4.17
C SER A 534 24.98 -2.15 -3.89
N ILE A 535 25.36 -2.23 -2.62
CA ILE A 535 26.74 -2.44 -2.19
C ILE A 535 26.81 -3.83 -1.56
N ARG A 536 27.75 -4.64 -2.00
CA ARG A 536 27.97 -5.98 -1.46
C ARG A 536 29.35 -6.09 -0.85
N LEU A 537 29.40 -6.46 0.43
CA LEU A 537 30.62 -6.78 1.15
C LEU A 537 30.75 -8.30 1.25
N SER A 538 31.79 -8.87 0.65
CA SER A 538 32.04 -10.32 0.62
C SER A 538 33.34 -10.68 1.33
N ILE A 539 33.35 -11.81 2.01
CA ILE A 539 34.51 -12.34 2.73
C ILE A 539 34.71 -13.78 2.32
N SER A 540 35.89 -14.06 1.78
CA SER A 540 36.27 -15.36 1.28
C SER A 540 37.38 -15.95 2.15
N ILE A 541 37.15 -17.14 2.70
CA ILE A 541 38.13 -17.88 3.51
C ILE A 541 38.48 -19.22 2.87
N PRO A 542 39.65 -19.82 3.18
CA PRO A 542 39.91 -21.22 2.81
C PRO A 542 38.85 -22.16 3.39
N SER A 543 38.40 -23.17 2.63
CA SER A 543 37.35 -24.11 3.08
C SER A 543 37.75 -24.98 4.28
N THR A 544 39.02 -24.94 4.68
CA THR A 544 39.56 -25.63 5.86
C THR A 544 39.63 -24.74 7.11
N ALA A 545 39.40 -23.42 6.96
CA ALA A 545 39.34 -22.49 8.07
C ALA A 545 37.93 -22.47 8.68
N ALA A 546 37.83 -22.09 9.96
CA ALA A 546 36.54 -21.93 10.62
C ALA A 546 35.75 -20.77 9.95
N GLU A 547 34.48 -21.02 9.61
CA GLU A 547 33.63 -20.05 8.93
C GLU A 547 33.27 -18.86 9.85
N PRO A 548 33.27 -17.61 9.34
CA PRO A 548 32.66 -16.48 10.01
C PRO A 548 31.21 -16.78 10.38
N ASP A 549 30.80 -16.42 11.60
CA ASP A 549 29.40 -16.36 11.95
C ASP A 549 28.94 -14.90 11.81
N LEU A 550 28.20 -14.60 10.74
CA LEU A 550 27.76 -13.24 10.44
C LEU A 550 26.63 -12.76 11.37
N GLU A 551 25.97 -13.68 12.07
CA GLU A 551 24.88 -13.40 13.00
C GLU A 551 25.35 -13.32 14.45
N HIS A 552 26.63 -13.65 14.70
CA HIS A 552 27.21 -13.56 16.03
C HIS A 552 27.27 -12.10 16.51
N GLU A 553 26.93 -11.83 17.77
CA GLU A 553 26.80 -10.47 18.33
C GLU A 553 28.11 -9.66 18.27
N GLU A 554 29.26 -10.33 18.29
CA GLU A 554 30.58 -9.71 18.13
C GLU A 554 30.99 -9.48 16.67
N SER A 555 30.28 -10.07 15.71
CA SER A 555 30.50 -9.87 14.28
C SER A 555 29.82 -8.57 13.85
N THR A 556 30.62 -7.56 13.54
CA THR A 556 30.15 -6.22 13.20
C THR A 556 30.89 -5.66 12.00
N PHE A 557 30.22 -4.80 11.24
CA PHE A 557 30.88 -3.99 10.24
C PHE A 557 30.35 -2.56 10.21
N GLN A 558 31.21 -1.63 9.81
CA GLN A 558 30.85 -0.24 9.55
C GLN A 558 31.57 0.25 8.31
N ILE A 559 30.82 0.89 7.40
CA ILE A 559 31.38 1.53 6.21
C ILE A 559 31.11 3.03 6.29
N LYS A 560 32.19 3.82 6.29
CA LYS A 560 32.13 5.27 6.23
C LYS A 560 32.17 5.73 4.78
N CYS A 561 31.19 6.51 4.38
CA CYS A 561 31.10 7.05 3.02
C CYS A 561 30.70 8.53 3.06
N PHE A 562 30.94 9.23 1.95
CA PHE A 562 30.52 10.62 1.81
C PHE A 562 29.84 10.86 0.47
N LYS A 563 28.92 11.82 0.49
CA LYS A 563 28.09 12.22 -0.64
C LYS A 563 28.82 13.22 -1.52
N HIS A 564 28.87 12.95 -2.82
CA HIS A 564 29.28 13.90 -3.84
C HIS A 564 28.10 14.24 -4.75
N LEU A 565 27.63 15.48 -4.66
CA LEU A 565 26.61 16.03 -5.54
C LEU A 565 27.24 16.39 -6.88
N LEU A 566 26.75 15.79 -7.97
CA LEU A 566 27.14 16.21 -9.31
C LEU A 566 26.45 17.55 -9.62
N THR A 567 27.19 18.65 -9.56
CA THR A 567 26.72 19.91 -10.11
C THR A 567 26.87 19.83 -11.63
N LEU A 568 25.78 19.59 -12.35
CA LEU A 568 25.77 19.68 -13.81
C LEU A 568 25.86 21.16 -14.20
N SER A 569 27.08 21.68 -14.42
CA SER A 569 27.23 22.91 -15.20
C SER A 569 26.96 22.57 -16.67
N ALA A 570 26.04 23.32 -17.29
CA ALA A 570 25.65 23.21 -18.69
C ALA A 570 26.83 23.29 -19.67
#